data_AF-A0A8T4BRN6-F1
#
_entry.id   AF-A0A8T4BRN6-F1
#
_cell.length_a   1.000
_cell.length_b   1.000
_cell.length_c   1.000
_cell.angle_alpha   90.00
_cell.angle_beta   90.00
_cell.angle_gamma   90.00
#
_symmetry.space_group_name_H-M   'P 1'
#
loop_
_entity.id
_entity.type
_entity.pdbx_description
1 polymer ?
#
loop_
_entity_poly.entity_id
_entity_poly.type
_entity_poly.pdbx_seq_one_letter_code
_entity_poly.pdbx_strand_id
1 'polypeptide(L)'
;MDKKGNILSANLVFIILNVVFIVILMLFLFSKIQNTAILEERNAKQIAMIIDSAKPGMIILLDLTKAFDKKEDSISERSIVSINNNVVTVKLREGVGYSYSFFNNVNATTYLHLEKENTYVLTISKK
;
A
#
# COMPACT_ATOMS: atom_id res chain seq x y z
N MET A 1 -36.69 -30.40 -36.72
CA MET A 1 -35.38 -29.72 -36.80
C MET A 1 -35.59 -28.41 -36.03
N ASP A 2 -35.04 -28.18 -34.84
CA ASP A 2 -33.81 -27.36 -34.66
C ASP A 2 -33.26 -27.39 -33.21
N LYS A 3 -33.52 -28.46 -32.43
CA LYS A 3 -33.08 -28.51 -31.02
C LYS A 3 -31.55 -28.50 -30.85
N LYS A 4 -30.80 -29.11 -31.79
CA LYS A 4 -29.33 -29.20 -31.71
C LYS A 4 -28.63 -27.87 -32.00
N GLY A 5 -29.14 -27.06 -32.94
CA GLY A 5 -28.59 -25.74 -33.26
C GLY A 5 -28.82 -24.72 -32.14
N ASN A 6 -29.95 -24.82 -31.44
CA ASN A 6 -30.24 -23.96 -30.29
C ASN A 6 -29.34 -24.27 -29.08
N ILE A 7 -29.04 -25.56 -28.82
CA ILE A 7 -28.12 -25.95 -27.74
C ILE A 7 -26.67 -25.51 -28.06
N LEU A 8 -26.26 -25.61 -29.33
CA LEU A 8 -24.91 -25.21 -29.74
C LEU A 8 -24.71 -23.70 -29.66
N SER A 9 -25.70 -22.91 -30.07
CA SER A 9 -25.66 -21.44 -29.96
C SER A 9 -25.74 -20.96 -28.50
N ALA A 10 -26.60 -21.56 -27.67
CA ALA A 10 -26.68 -21.24 -26.25
C ALA A 10 -25.34 -21.51 -25.51
N ASN A 11 -24.70 -22.65 -25.78
CA ASN A 11 -23.40 -22.97 -25.20
C ASN A 11 -22.30 -22.03 -25.70
N LEU A 12 -22.32 -21.64 -26.97
CA LEU A 12 -21.35 -20.70 -27.52
C LEU A 12 -21.47 -19.32 -26.86
N VAL A 13 -22.69 -18.80 -26.70
CA VAL A 13 -22.94 -17.53 -25.99
C VAL A 13 -22.48 -17.61 -24.53
N PHE A 14 -22.75 -18.73 -23.86
CA PHE A 14 -22.29 -18.94 -22.48
C PHE A 14 -20.77 -18.93 -22.36
N ILE A 15 -20.06 -19.59 -23.29
CA ILE A 15 -18.59 -19.59 -23.32
C ILE A 15 -18.06 -18.18 -23.56
N ILE A 16 -18.59 -17.45 -24.55
CA ILE A 16 -18.16 -16.08 -24.86
C ILE A 16 -18.37 -15.18 -23.64
N LEU A 17 -19.52 -15.27 -22.98
CA LEU A 17 -19.81 -14.47 -21.80
C LEU A 17 -18.84 -14.75 -20.65
N ASN A 18 -18.52 -16.02 -20.39
CA ASN A 18 -17.56 -16.38 -19.35
C ASN A 18 -16.13 -15.92 -19.70
N VAL A 19 -15.72 -16.03 -20.96
CA VAL A 19 -14.41 -15.53 -21.40
C VAL A 19 -14.32 -14.02 -21.21
N VAL A 20 -15.34 -13.27 -21.63
CA VAL A 20 -15.42 -11.82 -21.43
C VAL A 20 -15.38 -11.48 -19.94
N PHE A 21 -16.14 -12.19 -19.11
CA PHE A 21 -16.16 -12.01 -17.67
C PHE A 21 -14.77 -12.23 -17.05
N ILE A 22 -14.08 -13.31 -17.42
CA ILE A 22 -12.74 -13.63 -16.92
C ILE A 22 -11.72 -12.56 -17.35
N VAL A 23 -11.81 -12.04 -18.58
CA VAL A 23 -10.94 -10.96 -19.06
C VAL A 23 -11.16 -9.68 -18.27
N ILE A 24 -12.42 -9.27 -18.05
CA ILE A 24 -12.75 -8.09 -17.24
C ILE A 24 -12.25 -8.26 -15.81
N LEU A 25 -12.46 -9.44 -15.22
CA LEU A 25 -11.98 -9.77 -13.88
C LEU A 25 -10.45 -9.65 -13.79
N MET A 26 -9.73 -10.20 -14.77
CA MET A 26 -8.27 -10.10 -14.85
C MET A 26 -7.82 -8.64 -14.96
N LEU A 27 -8.40 -7.86 -15.87
CA LEU A 27 -8.08 -6.43 -16.02
C LEU A 27 -8.33 -5.64 -14.73
N PHE A 28 -9.43 -5.93 -14.03
CA PHE A 28 -9.75 -5.32 -12.74
C PHE A 28 -8.72 -5.67 -11.66
N LEU A 29 -8.29 -6.94 -11.57
CA LEU A 29 -7.26 -7.36 -10.62
C LEU A 29 -5.92 -6.65 -10.90
N PHE A 30 -5.50 -6.56 -12.17
CA PHE A 30 -4.28 -5.85 -12.54
C PHE A 30 -4.35 -4.36 -12.18
N SER A 31 -5.50 -3.72 -12.40
CA SER A 31 -5.74 -2.32 -12.01
C SER A 31 -5.63 -2.11 -10.49
N LYS A 32 -6.04 -3.08 -9.67
CA LYS A 32 -5.91 -3.01 -8.20
C LYS A 32 -4.48 -3.24 -7.73
N ILE A 33 -3.72 -4.15 -8.34
CA ILE A 33 -2.34 -4.50 -7.92
C ILE A 33 -1.34 -3.35 -8.16
N GLN A 34 -1.58 -2.52 -9.18
CA GLN A 34 -0.78 -1.34 -9.47
C GLN A 34 -1.10 -0.14 -8.58
N ASN A 35 -2.11 -0.23 -7.72
CA ASN A 35 -2.57 0.92 -6.96
C ASN A 35 -1.60 1.23 -5.81
N THR A 36 -0.71 2.19 -6.03
CA THR A 36 0.19 2.78 -5.04
C THR A 36 -0.53 3.15 -3.74
N ALA A 37 -1.82 3.48 -3.80
CA ALA A 37 -2.67 3.72 -2.63
C ALA A 37 -2.75 2.53 -1.65
N ILE A 38 -2.77 1.29 -2.15
CA ILE A 38 -2.80 0.09 -1.31
C ILE A 38 -1.47 -0.08 -0.58
N LEU A 39 -0.37 0.31 -1.23
CA LEU A 39 0.96 0.25 -0.63
C LEU A 39 1.13 1.34 0.43
N GLU A 40 0.63 2.56 0.17
CA GLU A 40 0.53 3.64 1.16
C GLU A 40 -0.26 3.17 2.39
N GLU A 41 -1.45 2.60 2.18
CA GLU A 41 -2.30 2.08 3.25
C GLU A 41 -1.63 0.99 4.08
N ARG A 42 -1.05 -0.02 3.41
CA ARG A 42 -0.38 -1.14 4.08
C ARG A 42 0.79 -0.63 4.92
N ASN A 43 1.64 0.22 4.36
CA ASN A 43 2.81 0.73 5.05
C ASN A 43 2.41 1.63 6.22
N ALA A 44 1.44 2.53 6.05
CA ALA A 44 0.96 3.40 7.14
C ALA A 44 0.42 2.57 8.32
N LYS A 45 -0.39 1.54 8.04
CA LYS A 45 -0.92 0.63 9.07
C LYS A 45 0.19 -0.16 9.75
N GLN A 46 1.13 -0.71 9.00
CA GLN A 46 2.25 -1.47 9.57
C GLN A 46 3.11 -0.60 10.49
N ILE A 47 3.48 0.61 10.06
CA ILE A 47 4.27 1.54 10.86
C ILE A 47 3.50 1.94 12.13
N ALA A 48 2.20 2.22 12.03
CA ALA A 48 1.37 2.52 13.19
C ALA A 48 1.30 1.36 14.19
N MET A 49 1.12 0.12 13.73
CA MET A 49 1.12 -1.06 14.61
C MET A 49 2.49 -1.31 15.26
N ILE A 50 3.58 -1.03 14.53
CA ILE A 50 4.94 -1.10 15.06
C ILE A 50 5.10 -0.09 16.19
N ILE A 51 4.65 1.16 16.00
CA ILE A 51 4.67 2.20 17.05
C ILE A 51 3.81 1.77 18.25
N ASP A 52 2.64 1.21 18.00
CA ASP A 52 1.74 0.73 19.06
C ASP A 52 2.36 -0.39 19.91
N SER A 53 3.16 -1.24 19.27
CA SER A 53 3.84 -2.35 19.95
C SER A 53 5.21 -1.97 20.54
N ALA A 54 5.73 -0.80 20.19
CA ALA A 54 7.07 -0.37 20.58
C ALA A 54 7.11 0.20 22.00
N LYS A 55 8.23 -0.04 22.68
CA LYS A 55 8.53 0.56 23.98
C LYS A 55 9.35 1.85 23.78
N PRO A 56 9.22 2.83 24.68
CA PRO A 56 10.12 3.98 24.70
C PRO A 56 11.59 3.57 24.75
N GLY A 57 12.44 4.22 23.96
CA GLY A 57 13.86 3.92 23.81
C GLY A 57 14.19 2.93 22.68
N MET A 58 13.19 2.40 21.96
CA MET A 58 13.43 1.55 20.79
C MET A 58 13.78 2.36 19.55
N ILE A 59 14.76 1.85 18.79
CA ILE A 59 15.11 2.32 17.44
C ILE A 59 14.75 1.19 16.48
N ILE A 60 13.94 1.51 15.48
CA ILE A 60 13.40 0.53 14.55
C ILE A 60 13.85 0.92 13.15
N LEU A 61 14.43 -0.04 12.44
CA LEU A 61 14.83 0.12 11.04
C LEU A 61 13.71 -0.41 10.15
N LEU A 62 13.17 0.47 9.32
CA LEU A 62 12.10 0.18 8.38
C LEU A 62 12.68 0.11 6.98
N ASP A 63 12.67 -1.09 6.39
CA ASP A 63 12.98 -1.27 4.98
C ASP A 63 11.74 -0.94 4.14
N LEU A 64 11.82 0.14 3.36
CA LEU A 64 10.75 0.60 2.48
C LEU A 64 11.11 0.43 1.00
N THR A 65 12.06 -0.44 0.64
CA THR A 65 12.52 -0.66 -0.75
C THR A 65 11.36 -0.78 -1.74
N LYS A 66 10.35 -1.60 -1.43
CA LYS A 66 9.17 -1.78 -2.29
C LYS A 66 8.34 -0.52 -2.50
N ALA A 67 8.35 0.39 -1.53
CA ALA A 67 7.65 1.67 -1.59
C ALA A 67 8.43 2.66 -2.46
N PHE A 68 9.77 2.65 -2.36
CA PHE A 68 10.64 3.45 -3.23
C PHE A 68 10.55 3.01 -4.70
N ASP A 69 10.51 1.71 -4.98
CA ASP A 69 10.37 1.18 -6.34
C ASP A 69 9.07 1.63 -7.04
N LYS A 70 8.04 1.98 -6.26
CA LYS A 70 6.71 2.37 -6.75
C LYS A 70 6.38 3.85 -6.51
N LYS A 71 7.35 4.66 -6.08
CA LYS A 71 7.13 6.08 -5.86
C LYS A 71 7.06 6.82 -7.19
N GLU A 72 6.25 7.88 -7.26
CA GLU A 72 6.31 8.82 -8.37
C GLU A 72 7.57 9.70 -8.26
N ASP A 73 8.14 10.07 -9.41
CA ASP A 73 9.38 10.85 -9.47
C ASP A 73 9.27 12.23 -8.81
N SER A 74 8.06 12.80 -8.74
CA SER A 74 7.80 14.08 -8.08
C SER A 74 7.81 14.02 -6.56
N ILE A 75 7.83 12.83 -5.95
CA ILE A 75 7.86 12.65 -4.50
C ILE A 75 9.30 12.56 -3.99
N SER A 76 9.63 13.48 -3.08
CA SER A 76 10.90 13.44 -2.35
C SER A 76 10.96 12.24 -1.42
N GLU A 77 12.11 11.58 -1.43
CA GLU A 77 12.42 10.42 -0.59
C GLU A 77 12.27 10.70 0.90
N ARG A 78 12.47 11.96 1.33
CA ARG A 78 12.35 12.39 2.72
C ARG A 78 10.90 12.57 3.18
N SER A 79 9.97 12.73 2.24
CA SER A 79 8.55 12.99 2.52
C SER A 79 7.67 11.74 2.43
N ILE A 80 8.26 10.57 2.21
CA ILE A 80 7.51 9.32 2.03
C ILE A 80 6.79 8.93 3.31
N VAL A 81 7.46 9.04 4.46
CA VAL A 81 6.85 8.78 5.77
C VAL A 81 6.92 10.04 6.60
N SER A 82 5.77 10.46 7.12
CA SER A 82 5.68 11.56 8.08
C SER A 82 4.85 11.12 9.27
N ILE A 83 5.27 11.53 10.47
CA ILE A 83 4.54 11.29 11.71
C ILE A 83 4.21 12.64 12.32
N ASN A 84 2.91 12.90 12.49
CA ASN A 84 2.43 14.10 13.14
C ASN A 84 1.48 13.69 14.28
N ASN A 85 1.83 14.07 15.51
CA ASN A 85 1.13 13.68 16.73
C ASN A 85 1.01 12.15 16.85
N ASN A 86 -0.21 11.62 16.66
CA ASN A 86 -0.56 10.21 16.76
C ASN A 86 -0.95 9.62 15.39
N VAL A 87 -0.56 10.26 14.29
CA VAL A 87 -0.93 9.85 12.93
C VAL A 87 0.33 9.66 12.10
N VAL A 88 0.46 8.46 11.52
CA VAL A 88 1.46 8.15 10.50
C VAL A 88 0.83 8.38 9.14
N THR A 89 1.50 9.13 8.29
CA THR A 89 1.10 9.35 6.90
C THR A 89 2.19 8.84 5.97
N VAL A 90 1.80 7.97 5.03
CA VAL A 90 2.67 7.47 3.97
C VAL A 90 2.20 8.01 2.63
N LYS A 91 3.12 8.60 1.88
CA LYS A 91 2.84 9.23 0.58
C LYS A 91 3.86 8.78 -0.45
N LEU A 92 3.37 8.19 -1.53
CA LEU A 92 4.15 7.64 -2.63
C LEU A 92 3.79 8.25 -3.99
N ARG A 93 2.71 9.05 -4.04
CA ARG A 93 2.22 9.77 -5.23
C ARG A 93 1.76 11.18 -4.87
N GLU A 94 1.51 12.01 -5.87
CA GLU A 94 0.87 13.31 -5.68
C GLU A 94 -0.51 13.20 -5.02
N GLY A 95 -0.85 14.18 -4.18
CA GLY A 95 -2.07 14.18 -3.37
C GLY A 95 -1.83 13.97 -1.87
N VAL A 96 -2.82 13.40 -1.18
CA VAL A 96 -2.92 13.42 0.29
C VAL A 96 -2.27 12.18 0.96
N GLY A 97 -1.81 11.19 0.19
CA GLY A 97 -1.27 9.93 0.73
C GLY A 97 -2.30 9.15 1.55
N TYR A 98 -1.86 8.18 2.35
CA TYR A 98 -2.71 7.48 3.31
C TYR A 98 -2.24 7.71 4.74
N SER A 99 -3.18 8.05 5.62
CA SER A 99 -2.93 8.32 7.04
C SER A 99 -3.59 7.27 7.92
N TYR A 100 -2.87 6.83 8.96
CA TYR A 100 -3.40 5.91 9.96
C TYR A 100 -2.97 6.33 11.36
N SER A 101 -3.90 6.23 12.32
CA SER A 101 -3.65 6.63 13.71
C SER A 101 -3.09 5.48 14.53
N PHE A 102 -2.18 5.79 15.45
CA PHE A 102 -1.69 4.87 16.48
C PHE A 102 -2.14 5.34 17.87
N PHE A 103 -2.36 4.40 18.78
CA PHE A 103 -2.98 4.62 20.09
C PHE A 103 -1.96 4.92 21.19
N ASN A 104 -0.73 4.42 21.04
CA ASN A 104 0.27 4.50 22.10
C ASN A 104 0.73 5.95 22.35
N ASN A 105 0.91 6.32 23.61
CA ASN A 105 1.24 7.69 24.01
C ASN A 105 2.76 7.91 24.02
N VAL A 106 3.38 7.75 22.86
CA VAL A 106 4.82 7.88 22.62
C VAL A 106 5.11 9.03 21.66
N ASN A 107 6.31 9.61 21.77
CA ASN A 107 6.80 10.57 20.79
C ASN A 107 7.58 9.80 19.72
N ALA A 108 7.01 9.67 18.52
CA ALA A 108 7.58 8.91 17.41
C ALA A 108 8.11 9.85 16.33
N THR A 109 9.38 9.72 15.99
CA THR A 109 10.04 10.52 14.93
C THR A 109 10.64 9.61 13.87
N THR A 110 10.54 10.03 12.60
CA THR A 110 11.08 9.28 11.46
C THR A 110 12.05 10.12 10.65
N TYR A 111 13.15 9.51 10.21
CA TYR A 111 14.09 10.11 9.27
C TYR A 111 14.70 9.07 8.34
N LEU A 112 15.13 9.50 7.16
CA LEU A 112 15.81 8.63 6.20
C LEU A 112 17.21 8.26 6.72
N HIS A 113 17.58 6.98 6.62
CA HIS A 113 18.90 6.53 7.01
C HIS A 113 19.97 7.03 6.02
N LEU A 114 21.10 7.51 6.53
CA LEU A 114 22.13 8.17 5.72
C LEU A 114 23.02 7.19 4.94
N GLU A 115 23.15 5.94 5.42
CA GLU A 115 24.10 4.96 4.87
C GLU A 115 23.44 3.78 4.15
N LYS A 116 22.16 3.50 4.40
CA LYS A 116 21.39 2.51 3.64
C LYS A 116 20.29 3.19 2.86
N GLU A 117 20.34 3.03 1.55
CA GLU A 117 19.26 3.45 0.66
C GLU A 117 17.92 2.81 1.08
N ASN A 118 16.84 3.56 0.85
CA ASN A 118 15.45 3.12 1.05
C ASN A 118 15.09 2.68 2.48
N THR A 119 15.95 2.98 3.47
CA THR A 119 15.73 2.60 4.87
C THR A 119 15.34 3.82 5.69
N TYR A 120 14.26 3.71 6.45
CA TYR A 120 13.84 4.71 7.41
C TYR A 120 14.21 4.29 8.83
N VAL A 121 14.66 5.24 9.64
CA VAL A 121 14.86 5.04 11.08
C VAL A 121 13.67 5.65 11.81
N LEU A 122 13.01 4.82 12.61
CA LEU A 122 11.93 5.20 13.50
C LEU A 122 12.45 5.18 14.93
N THR A 123 12.44 6.34 15.58
CA THR A 123 12.87 6.48 16.98
C THR A 123 11.65 6.70 17.86
N ILE A 124 11.49 5.86 18.88
CA ILE A 124 10.37 5.93 19.82
C ILE A 124 10.88 6.49 21.14
N SER A 125 10.39 7.66 21.51
CA SER A 125 10.75 8.37 22.73
C SER A 125 9.57 8.44 23.69
N LYS A 126 9.86 8.59 24.99
CA LYS A 126 8.81 8.87 25.97
C LYS A 126 8.27 10.29 25.72
N LYS A 127 6.95 10.44 25.78
CA LYS A 127 6.28 11.74 25.68
C LYS A 127 6.47 12.56 26.95
#